data_AF-M5CDR7-F1
#
_entry.id   AF-M5CDR7-F1
#
_cell.length_a   1.000
_cell.length_b   1.000
_cell.length_c   1.000
_cell.angle_alpha   90.00
_cell.angle_beta   90.00
_cell.angle_gamma   90.00
#
_symmetry.space_group_name_H-M   'P 1'
#
loop_
_entity.id
_entity.type
_entity.pdbx_description
1 polymer ?
#
loop_
_entity_poly.entity_id
_entity_poly.type
_entity_poly.pdbx_seq_one_letter_code
_entity_poly.pdbx_strand_id
1 'polypeptide(L)'
;MSESIVPGGKYFLLNFGSNSYAGVGPVPPIYPPYPSPLRPIGHTLKEPFSLEPKEGNKYVITHKLLRLSVGYDDEGIVRLTRQGGKEIQWVILDGYGPGRYRLKATDSDRYWTMSREDGRDVIKLEGENVDSSQEWRFEKASW
;
A
#
# COMPACT_ATOMS: atom_id res chain seq x y z
N MET A 1 -15.92 -20.09 5.71
CA MET A 1 -15.15 -18.84 5.85
C MET A 1 -13.85 -19.06 5.11
N SER A 2 -13.62 -18.36 4.00
CA SER A 2 -12.33 -18.44 3.29
C SER A 2 -11.26 -17.77 4.15
N GLU A 3 -10.18 -18.49 4.47
CA GLU A 3 -9.05 -17.90 5.18
C GLU A 3 -8.46 -16.78 4.32
N SER A 4 -8.28 -15.60 4.92
CA SER A 4 -7.68 -14.45 4.27
C SER A 4 -6.19 -14.73 4.06
N ILE A 5 -5.67 -14.54 2.84
CA ILE A 5 -4.28 -14.88 2.48
C ILE A 5 -3.22 -14.15 3.35
N VAL A 6 -3.53 -12.92 3.76
CA VAL A 6 -2.81 -12.18 4.78
C VAL A 6 -3.76 -11.95 5.96
N PRO A 7 -3.42 -12.35 7.20
CA PRO A 7 -4.27 -12.07 8.35
C PRO A 7 -4.47 -10.56 8.56
N GLY A 8 -5.65 -10.16 9.02
CA GLY A 8 -5.89 -8.79 9.45
C GLY A 8 -4.92 -8.36 10.56
N GLY A 9 -4.50 -7.09 10.56
CA GLY A 9 -3.51 -6.63 11.53
C GLY A 9 -2.84 -5.32 11.17
N LYS A 10 -1.74 -5.03 11.87
CA LYS A 10 -0.90 -3.86 11.61
C LYS A 10 0.38 -4.32 10.93
N TYR A 11 0.77 -3.65 9.84
CA TYR A 11 1.92 -4.04 9.04
C TYR A 11 2.71 -2.83 8.56
N PHE A 12 4.01 -3.03 8.39
CA PHE A 12 4.83 -2.25 7.47
C PHE A 12 4.83 -2.95 6.10
N LEU A 13 4.80 -2.16 5.02
CA LEU A 13 4.76 -2.69 3.66
C LEU A 13 6.12 -2.47 3.00
N LEU A 14 6.94 -3.52 2.90
CA LEU A 14 8.27 -3.46 2.27
C LEU A 14 8.16 -3.90 0.80
N ASN A 15 8.65 -3.08 -0.13
CA ASN A 15 8.76 -3.45 -1.54
C ASN A 15 10.03 -4.28 -1.79
N PHE A 16 9.93 -5.39 -2.51
CA PHE A 16 11.09 -6.23 -2.82
C PHE A 16 12.00 -5.62 -3.89
N GLY A 17 11.45 -4.86 -4.84
CA GLY A 17 12.17 -4.26 -5.94
C GLY A 17 13.11 -3.13 -5.48
N SER A 18 12.62 -2.24 -4.62
CA SER A 18 13.40 -1.08 -4.13
C SER A 18 14.01 -1.29 -2.74
N ASN A 19 13.60 -2.34 -2.02
CA ASN A 19 13.91 -2.53 -0.60
C ASN A 19 13.44 -1.35 0.29
N SER A 20 12.45 -0.57 -0.15
CA SER A 20 11.91 0.58 0.59
C SER A 20 10.52 0.27 1.15
N TYR A 21 10.14 0.95 2.23
CA TYR A 21 8.79 0.83 2.78
C TYR A 21 7.84 1.77 2.05
N ALA A 22 6.56 1.41 1.97
CA ALA A 22 5.53 2.35 1.56
C ALA A 22 5.24 3.32 2.70
N GLY A 23 5.04 4.60 2.37
CA GLY A 23 4.60 5.61 3.32
C GLY A 23 4.37 6.95 2.66
N VAL A 24 3.93 7.93 3.42
CA VAL A 24 3.78 9.31 2.98
C VAL A 24 4.94 10.19 3.42
N GLY A 25 5.85 9.70 4.28
CA GLY A 25 7.01 10.45 4.78
C GLY A 25 6.58 11.57 5.72
N PRO A 26 7.46 12.56 5.99
CA PRO A 26 7.09 13.69 6.82
C PRO A 26 5.91 14.45 6.18
N VAL A 27 4.79 14.51 6.90
CA VAL A 27 3.60 15.26 6.51
C VAL A 27 3.64 16.61 7.23
N PRO A 28 3.40 17.74 6.54
CA PRO A 28 3.24 19.04 7.20
C PRO A 28 2.17 18.99 8.30
N PRO A 29 2.33 19.71 9.42
CA PRO A 29 1.39 19.71 10.53
C PRO A 29 0.14 20.55 10.21
N ILE A 30 -0.58 20.21 9.14
CA ILE A 30 -1.81 20.87 8.67
C ILE A 30 -2.98 19.90 8.84
N TYR A 31 -4.10 20.37 9.37
CA TYR A 31 -5.31 19.58 9.60
C TYR A 31 -6.51 20.13 8.80
N PRO A 32 -7.31 19.28 8.12
CA PRO A 32 -7.11 17.84 7.96
C PRO A 32 -5.86 17.52 7.12
N PRO A 33 -5.23 16.35 7.31
CA PRO A 33 -4.07 15.98 6.51
C PRO A 33 -4.43 15.97 5.02
N TYR A 34 -3.53 16.49 4.19
CA TYR A 34 -3.73 16.43 2.75
C TYR A 34 -3.71 14.96 2.27
N PRO A 35 -4.49 14.63 1.22
CA PRO A 35 -4.35 13.39 0.48
C PRO A 35 -2.93 13.26 -0.07
N SER A 36 -2.05 12.62 0.67
CA SER A 36 -0.63 12.51 0.31
C SER A 36 -0.38 11.25 -0.51
N PRO A 37 0.39 11.34 -1.61
CA PRO A 37 0.80 10.16 -2.36
C PRO A 37 1.66 9.26 -1.47
N LEU A 38 1.49 7.96 -1.61
CA LEU A 38 2.42 7.00 -1.06
C LEU A 38 3.67 6.99 -1.93
N ARG A 39 4.82 6.85 -1.28
CA ARG A 39 6.17 6.89 -1.87
C ARG A 39 7.07 5.88 -1.16
N PRO A 40 8.22 5.51 -1.76
CA PRO A 40 9.30 4.87 -1.02
C PRO A 40 9.75 5.78 0.12
N ILE A 41 9.64 5.26 1.34
CA ILE A 41 10.30 5.80 2.52
C ILE A 41 11.44 4.84 2.89
N GLY A 42 12.65 5.41 3.05
CA GLY A 42 13.86 4.64 3.29
C GLY A 42 13.87 3.93 4.64
N HIS A 43 14.87 3.09 4.89
CA HIS A 43 14.94 2.21 6.06
C HIS A 43 14.87 2.88 7.44
N THR A 44 15.18 4.17 7.53
CA THR A 44 15.15 4.94 8.79
C THR A 44 13.75 5.31 9.23
N LEU A 45 12.76 5.28 8.32
CA LEU A 45 11.36 5.58 8.61
C LEU A 45 10.48 4.44 8.15
N LYS A 46 9.59 3.97 9.02
CA LYS A 46 8.57 2.97 8.68
C LYS A 46 7.22 3.45 9.18
N GLU A 47 6.21 3.40 8.32
CA GLU A 47 4.87 3.85 8.65
C GLU A 47 3.92 2.65 8.73
N PRO A 48 3.18 2.50 9.84
CA PRO A 48 2.23 1.41 9.98
C PRO A 48 0.96 1.61 9.17
N PHE A 49 0.50 0.53 8.53
CA PHE A 49 -0.81 0.40 7.93
C PHE A 49 -1.63 -0.66 8.68
N SER A 50 -2.93 -0.44 8.80
CA SER A 50 -3.89 -1.45 9.20
C SER A 50 -4.44 -2.13 7.96
N LEU A 51 -4.39 -3.46 7.94
CA LEU A 51 -5.07 -4.32 6.99
C LEU A 51 -6.33 -4.87 7.65
N GLU A 52 -7.48 -4.55 7.06
CA GLU A 52 -8.77 -5.10 7.46
C GLU A 52 -9.28 -6.05 6.36
N PRO A 53 -9.32 -7.37 6.62
CA PRO A 53 -9.86 -8.33 5.67
C PRO A 53 -11.35 -8.08 5.42
N LYS A 54 -11.74 -8.16 4.16
CA LYS A 54 -13.13 -8.19 3.70
C LYS A 54 -13.41 -9.57 3.11
N GLU A 55 -14.48 -9.70 2.33
CA GLU A 55 -14.83 -10.96 1.69
C GLU A 55 -13.78 -11.40 0.66
N GLY A 56 -13.37 -12.68 0.72
CA GLY A 56 -12.33 -13.25 -0.13
C GLY A 56 -10.95 -12.66 0.14
N ASN A 57 -10.24 -12.27 -0.92
CA ASN A 57 -8.90 -11.67 -0.84
C ASN A 57 -8.94 -10.14 -0.90
N LYS A 58 -10.07 -9.53 -0.53
CA LYS A 58 -10.25 -8.08 -0.52
C LYS A 58 -9.89 -7.50 0.84
N TYR A 59 -9.27 -6.33 0.84
CA TYR A 59 -8.78 -5.67 2.04
C TYR A 59 -9.02 -4.18 1.97
N VAL A 60 -9.27 -3.59 3.13
CA VAL A 60 -9.13 -2.15 3.32
C VAL A 60 -7.79 -1.90 3.97
N ILE A 61 -7.04 -0.95 3.40
CA ILE A 61 -5.72 -0.57 3.89
C ILE A 61 -5.82 0.86 4.41
N THR A 62 -5.45 1.06 5.67
CA THR A 62 -5.58 2.36 6.36
C THR A 62 -4.25 2.76 6.97
N HIS A 63 -3.77 3.96 6.68
CA HIS A 63 -2.57 4.48 7.32
C HIS A 63 -2.86 4.72 8.81
N LYS A 64 -2.13 4.02 9.70
CA LYS A 64 -2.55 3.88 11.11
C LYS A 64 -2.47 5.19 11.91
N LEU A 65 -1.44 6.01 11.68
CA LEU A 65 -1.25 7.26 12.44
C LEU A 65 -2.26 8.33 12.00
N LEU A 66 -2.35 8.57 10.70
CA LEU A 66 -3.24 9.55 10.08
C LEU A 66 -4.72 9.10 10.03
N ARG A 67 -4.99 7.81 10.21
CA ARG A 67 -6.34 7.20 10.16
C ARG A 67 -7.06 7.50 8.83
N LEU A 68 -6.31 7.53 7.74
CA LEU A 68 -6.83 7.73 6.38
C LEU A 68 -6.69 6.45 5.57
N SER A 69 -7.74 6.08 4.85
CA SER A 69 -7.73 4.92 3.95
C SER A 69 -6.82 5.18 2.76
N VAL A 70 -6.18 4.14 2.24
CA VAL A 70 -5.37 4.20 1.03
C VAL A 70 -6.26 3.93 -0.18
N GLY A 71 -6.18 4.82 -1.16
CA GLY A 71 -6.88 4.72 -2.44
C GLY A 71 -5.93 5.11 -3.58
N TYR A 72 -6.50 5.53 -4.70
CA TYR A 72 -5.76 6.03 -5.85
C TYR A 72 -6.58 7.12 -6.57
N ASP A 73 -5.91 7.97 -7.35
CA ASP A 73 -6.58 8.98 -8.20
C ASP A 73 -6.67 8.56 -9.66
N ASP A 74 -7.20 9.45 -10.51
CA ASP A 74 -7.46 9.20 -11.93
C ASP A 74 -6.17 8.91 -12.73
N GLU A 75 -5.01 9.38 -12.25
CA GLU A 75 -3.69 9.08 -12.82
C GLU A 75 -3.14 7.73 -12.34
N GLY A 76 -3.83 7.07 -11.42
CA GLY A 76 -3.42 5.82 -10.79
C GLY A 76 -2.37 6.00 -9.69
N ILE A 77 -2.17 7.21 -9.17
CA ILE A 77 -1.24 7.44 -8.06
C ILE A 77 -1.87 6.91 -6.77
N VAL A 78 -1.21 5.97 -6.12
CA VAL A 78 -1.64 5.42 -4.83
C VAL A 78 -1.41 6.47 -3.74
N ARG A 79 -2.45 6.80 -2.98
CA ARG A 79 -2.43 7.92 -2.04
C ARG A 79 -3.39 7.73 -0.87
N LEU A 80 -3.19 8.49 0.19
CA LEU A 80 -4.19 8.62 1.25
C LEU A 80 -5.42 9.33 0.70
N THR A 81 -6.59 8.80 1.02
CA THR A 81 -7.88 9.43 0.71
C THR A 81 -8.14 10.62 1.63
N ARG A 82 -9.05 11.50 1.21
CA ARG A 82 -9.55 12.58 2.08
C ARG A 82 -10.28 11.97 3.27
N GLN A 83 -10.27 12.65 4.42
CA GLN A 83 -11.11 12.27 5.55
C GLN A 83 -12.58 12.25 5.13
N GLY A 84 -13.29 11.16 5.42
CA GLY A 84 -14.67 10.93 4.97
C GLY A 84 -14.79 10.58 3.47
N GLY A 85 -13.68 10.38 2.78
CA GLY A 85 -13.65 9.89 1.41
C GLY A 85 -14.15 8.44 1.31
N LYS A 86 -14.47 8.03 0.07
CA LYS A 86 -14.89 6.66 -0.21
C LYS A 86 -13.77 5.69 0.15
N GLU A 87 -14.13 4.66 0.91
CA GLU A 87 -13.25 3.54 1.21
C GLU A 87 -12.98 2.73 -0.07
N ILE A 88 -11.70 2.48 -0.35
CA ILE A 88 -11.25 1.67 -1.49
C ILE A 88 -10.82 0.30 -0.96
N GLN A 89 -11.27 -0.75 -1.64
CA GLN A 89 -10.83 -2.12 -1.39
C GLN A 89 -9.75 -2.52 -2.39
N TRP A 90 -8.76 -3.22 -1.88
CA TRP A 90 -7.62 -3.77 -2.61
C TRP A 90 -7.70 -5.29 -2.62
N VAL A 91 -7.32 -5.93 -3.72
CA VAL A 91 -7.14 -7.38 -3.76
C VAL A 91 -5.67 -7.69 -3.44
N ILE A 92 -5.43 -8.58 -2.48
CA ILE A 92 -4.08 -9.09 -2.19
C ILE A 92 -3.95 -10.48 -2.78
N LEU A 93 -2.94 -10.69 -3.62
CA LEU A 93 -2.63 -11.95 -4.29
C LEU A 93 -1.23 -12.44 -3.91
N ASP A 94 -0.97 -13.72 -4.13
CA ASP A 94 0.40 -14.24 -4.09
C ASP A 94 1.29 -13.56 -5.14
N GLY A 95 2.52 -13.28 -4.73
CA GLY A 95 3.61 -12.87 -5.60
C GLY A 95 4.29 -14.07 -6.26
N TYR A 96 5.48 -13.84 -6.81
CA TYR A 96 6.25 -14.85 -7.54
C TYR A 96 7.09 -15.74 -6.62
N GLY A 97 7.14 -15.44 -5.32
CA GLY A 97 7.85 -16.24 -4.33
C GLY A 97 7.13 -16.31 -2.98
N PRO A 98 7.53 -17.25 -2.11
CA PRO A 98 6.93 -17.41 -0.79
C PRO A 98 7.00 -16.14 0.06
N GLY A 99 5.88 -15.78 0.70
CA GLY A 99 5.78 -14.58 1.54
C GLY A 99 5.93 -13.26 0.77
N ARG A 100 5.78 -13.31 -0.56
CA ARG A 100 5.67 -12.15 -1.44
C ARG A 100 4.23 -12.02 -1.88
N TYR A 101 3.77 -10.79 -1.98
CA TYR A 101 2.38 -10.50 -2.31
C TYR A 101 2.30 -9.37 -3.31
N ARG A 102 1.20 -9.32 -4.06
CA ARG A 102 0.90 -8.22 -4.99
C ARG A 102 -0.42 -7.58 -4.58
N LEU A 103 -0.48 -6.26 -4.63
CA LEU A 103 -1.68 -5.49 -4.31
C LEU A 103 -2.29 -4.96 -5.60
N LYS A 104 -3.54 -5.33 -5.86
CA LYS A 104 -4.26 -5.07 -7.10
C LYS A 104 -5.51 -4.23 -6.84
N ALA A 105 -5.85 -3.32 -7.74
CA ALA A 105 -7.14 -2.62 -7.68
C ALA A 105 -8.30 -3.62 -7.92
N THR A 106 -9.45 -3.40 -7.30
CA THR A 106 -10.60 -4.33 -7.41
C THR A 106 -11.29 -4.32 -8.76
N ASP A 107 -11.08 -3.27 -9.56
CA ASP A 107 -11.77 -2.96 -10.81
C ASP A 107 -10.83 -2.91 -12.03
N SER A 108 -9.54 -3.24 -11.87
CA SER A 108 -8.58 -3.28 -12.97
C SER A 108 -7.48 -4.30 -12.75
N ASP A 109 -6.82 -4.71 -13.83
CA ASP A 109 -5.61 -5.55 -13.81
C ASP A 109 -4.33 -4.75 -13.52
N ARG A 110 -4.44 -3.73 -12.65
CA ARG A 110 -3.32 -2.88 -12.27
C ARG A 110 -2.90 -3.09 -10.83
N TYR A 111 -1.60 -3.05 -10.61
CA TYR A 111 -0.93 -3.42 -9.38
C TYR A 111 -0.12 -2.25 -8.81
N TRP A 112 -0.02 -2.21 -7.49
CA TRP A 112 0.88 -1.30 -6.79
C TRP A 112 2.31 -1.57 -7.24
N THR A 113 2.88 -0.58 -7.90
CA THR A 113 4.20 -0.63 -8.50
C THR A 113 5.04 0.49 -7.92
N MET A 114 6.24 0.15 -7.45
CA MET A 114 7.20 1.11 -6.95
C MET A 114 8.34 1.28 -7.98
N SER A 115 8.34 2.43 -8.66
CA SER A 115 9.44 2.86 -9.52
C SER A 115 10.76 2.97 -8.75
N ARG A 116 11.87 2.79 -9.47
CA ARG A 116 13.24 2.92 -8.95
C ARG A 116 13.90 4.28 -9.25
N GLU A 117 13.23 5.21 -9.92
CA GLU A 117 13.83 6.44 -10.46
C GLU A 117 13.66 7.72 -9.61
N ASP A 118 14.79 8.25 -9.13
CA ASP A 118 15.01 9.68 -8.83
C ASP A 118 14.18 10.32 -7.70
N GLY A 119 13.93 9.60 -6.60
CA GLY A 119 13.70 10.19 -5.26
C GLY A 119 12.43 11.04 -5.08
N ARG A 120 11.64 11.21 -6.15
CA ARG A 120 10.29 11.76 -6.19
C ARG A 120 9.25 10.70 -6.55
N ASP A 121 9.67 9.44 -6.56
CA ASP A 121 8.82 8.31 -6.88
C ASP A 121 7.58 8.29 -6.01
N VAL A 122 6.45 8.03 -6.66
CA VAL A 122 5.19 7.71 -6.00
C VAL A 122 4.82 6.30 -6.39
N ILE A 123 4.13 5.59 -5.51
CA ILE A 123 3.58 4.28 -5.83
C ILE A 123 2.43 4.50 -6.81
N LYS A 124 2.44 3.79 -7.93
CA LYS A 124 1.42 3.88 -8.98
C LYS A 124 0.75 2.54 -9.23
N LEU A 125 -0.40 2.60 -9.88
CA LEU A 125 -1.08 1.44 -10.45
C LEU A 125 -0.62 1.24 -11.89
N GLU A 126 0.14 0.17 -12.12
CA GLU A 126 0.64 -0.20 -13.45
C GLU A 126 0.17 -1.61 -13.84
N GLY A 127 0.23 -1.93 -15.14
CA GLY A 127 -0.10 -3.27 -15.61
C GLY A 127 0.85 -4.33 -15.03
N GLU A 128 0.41 -5.58 -14.99
CA GLU A 128 1.22 -6.69 -14.47
C GLU A 128 2.62 -6.73 -15.10
N ASN A 129 3.64 -6.79 -14.26
CA ASN A 129 5.00 -7.07 -14.66
C ASN A 129 5.55 -8.24 -13.82
N VAL A 130 6.54 -8.95 -14.35
CA VAL A 130 7.14 -10.13 -13.69
C VAL A 130 8.31 -9.76 -12.77
N ASP A 131 8.42 -8.50 -12.38
CA ASP A 131 9.54 -8.00 -11.59
C ASP A 131 9.14 -7.70 -10.14
N SER A 132 10.15 -7.50 -9.28
CA SER A 132 9.93 -7.33 -7.84
C SER A 132 9.41 -5.94 -7.44
N SER A 133 9.26 -4.99 -8.37
CA SER A 133 8.65 -3.68 -8.11
C SER A 133 7.16 -3.77 -7.73
N GLN A 134 6.49 -4.86 -8.12
CA GLN A 134 5.10 -5.15 -7.77
C GLN A 134 4.96 -6.09 -6.57
N GLU A 135 6.07 -6.59 -6.02
CA GLU A 135 6.07 -7.53 -4.91
C GLU A 135 6.31 -6.84 -3.57
N TRP A 136 5.50 -7.21 -2.59
CA TRP A 136 5.46 -6.61 -1.27
C TRP A 136 5.54 -7.67 -0.17
N ARG A 137 6.17 -7.31 0.95
CA ARG A 137 6.16 -8.07 2.20
C ARG A 137 5.38 -7.30 3.25
N PHE A 138 4.50 -8.02 3.96
CA PHE A 138 3.77 -7.52 5.12
C PHE A 138 4.54 -7.87 6.39
N GLU A 139 5.28 -6.92 6.95
CA GLU A 139 6.02 -7.10 8.19
C GLU A 139 5.16 -6.68 9.37
N LYS A 140 4.88 -7.57 10.34
CA LYS A 140 4.02 -7.24 11.49
C LYS A 140 4.58 -6.06 12.28
N ALA A 141 3.69 -5.12 12.59
CA ALA A 141 3.97 -3.96 13.43
C ALA A 141 3.60 -4.26 14.90
N SER A 142 4.59 -4.19 15.80
CA SER A 142 4.48 -4.59 17.21
C SER A 142 4.41 -3.37 18.15
N TRP A 143 3.27 -2.68 18.22
CA TRP A 143 2.98 -1.68 19.26
C TRP A 143 1.48 -1.33 19.29
#